data_AF-A0A536TVS3-F1
#
_entry.id   AF-A0A536TVS3-F1
#
_cell.length_a   1.000
_cell.length_b   1.000
_cell.length_c   1.000
_cell.angle_alpha   90.00
_cell.angle_beta   90.00
_cell.angle_gamma   90.00
#
_symmetry.space_group_name_H-M   'P 1'
#
loop_
_entity.id
_entity.type
_entity.pdbx_description
1 polymer ?
#
loop_
_entity_poly.entity_id
_entity_poly.type
_entity_poly.pdbx_seq_one_letter_code
_entity_poly.pdbx_strand_id
1 'polypeptide(L)'
;MSSDGERDATVVPGIAALSQGYITSPPIALRAQPGYPASRAGRADVASIRVTIGARKHGRSRAHNASACARSRDNRRSRVKRTPQIFPYSNSHTGYVEYDPGAIDVAARAAALIEGAAPWTEVEHIGSTAIPGCAGKGIVDLMAMYPPGKLEATREAIDALGFQHQMVGHIFPEERPMRIGAIQYAGKRYRLHVHLIDLNSPEKETLRRFRDVLRADPALRDAYQAKKRTILQLGVRDPKDYTYAKREFITSVIGQH
;
A
#
# COMPACT_ATOMS: atom_id res chain seq x y z
N MET A 1 -26.55 -42.81 -51.64
CA MET A 1 -26.03 -42.97 -50.27
C MET A 1 -24.53 -42.79 -50.39
N SER A 2 -24.02 -41.57 -50.62
CA SER A 2 -24.03 -40.41 -49.70
C SER A 2 -23.21 -40.72 -48.45
N SER A 3 -22.18 -39.97 -48.06
CA SER A 3 -21.40 -38.87 -48.70
C SER A 3 -20.30 -38.50 -47.69
N ASP A 4 -19.11 -38.12 -48.15
CA ASP A 4 -18.12 -37.17 -47.58
C ASP A 4 -17.84 -37.16 -46.04
N GLY A 5 -16.62 -36.96 -45.56
CA GLY A 5 -15.35 -36.71 -46.24
C GLY A 5 -14.23 -36.30 -45.25
N GLU A 6 -12.99 -36.58 -45.64
CA GLU A 6 -11.75 -35.86 -45.35
C GLU A 6 -11.71 -34.73 -44.28
N ARG A 7 -10.88 -34.89 -43.23
CA ARG A 7 -9.51 -34.29 -43.25
C ARG A 7 -8.58 -34.64 -42.08
N ASP A 8 -7.29 -34.58 -42.42
CA ASP A 8 -6.05 -34.80 -41.65
C ASP A 8 -5.70 -33.66 -40.66
N ALA A 9 -4.96 -33.99 -39.59
CA ALA A 9 -4.02 -33.07 -38.91
C ALA A 9 -3.02 -33.83 -37.99
N THR A 10 -1.94 -34.30 -38.62
CA THR A 10 -0.68 -34.85 -38.09
C THR A 10 -0.07 -34.22 -36.80
N VAL A 11 0.39 -35.13 -35.91
CA VAL A 11 1.56 -35.21 -34.97
C VAL A 11 2.66 -34.09 -35.10
N VAL A 12 3.40 -33.58 -34.07
CA VAL A 12 4.53 -34.15 -33.27
C VAL A 12 4.92 -33.25 -32.03
N PRO A 13 5.85 -33.64 -31.10
CA PRO A 13 5.89 -33.17 -29.69
C PRO A 13 7.17 -32.41 -29.24
N GLY A 14 7.33 -32.17 -27.91
CA GLY A 14 8.50 -31.55 -27.26
C GLY A 14 8.12 -30.24 -26.53
N ILE A 15 8.84 -29.72 -25.52
CA ILE A 15 10.23 -29.93 -25.06
C ILE A 15 10.29 -29.90 -23.51
N ALA A 16 11.35 -30.50 -22.94
CA ALA A 16 11.59 -30.62 -21.50
C ALA A 16 12.35 -29.42 -20.87
N ALA A 17 12.31 -29.37 -19.53
CA ALA A 17 13.32 -28.82 -18.61
C ALA A 17 13.65 -27.30 -18.60
N LEU A 18 13.94 -26.81 -17.39
CA LEU A 18 14.79 -25.68 -16.93
C LEU A 18 14.16 -25.19 -15.60
N SER A 19 14.50 -25.80 -14.45
CA SER A 19 15.68 -25.56 -13.61
C SER A 19 15.69 -24.20 -12.88
N GLN A 20 16.16 -24.24 -11.63
CA GLN A 20 16.22 -23.12 -10.67
C GLN A 20 16.76 -21.79 -11.23
N GLY A 21 16.23 -20.68 -10.70
CA GLY A 21 16.65 -19.31 -11.06
C GLY A 21 16.39 -18.28 -9.96
N TYR A 22 16.96 -18.47 -8.77
CA TYR A 22 17.30 -17.32 -7.93
C TYR A 22 18.41 -16.55 -8.66
N ILE A 23 18.11 -15.38 -9.21
CA ILE A 23 19.12 -14.56 -9.90
C ILE A 23 19.39 -13.30 -9.09
N THR A 24 20.55 -13.31 -8.44
CA THR A 24 21.23 -12.15 -7.89
C THR A 24 21.59 -11.16 -9.02
N SER A 25 21.23 -9.89 -8.88
CA SER A 25 21.61 -8.85 -9.85
C SER A 25 23.12 -8.59 -9.82
N PRO A 26 23.83 -8.58 -10.97
CA PRO A 26 25.21 -8.11 -11.05
C PRO A 26 25.28 -6.57 -11.01
N PRO A 27 26.42 -5.98 -10.58
CA PRO A 27 26.57 -4.52 -10.49
C PRO A 27 26.74 -3.90 -11.89
N ILE A 28 25.87 -2.95 -12.25
CA ILE A 28 26.01 -2.18 -13.49
C ILE A 28 26.80 -0.90 -13.24
N ALA A 29 27.78 -0.65 -14.10
CA ALA A 29 28.77 0.40 -13.94
C ALA A 29 28.21 1.82 -14.16
N LEU A 30 28.78 2.76 -13.40
CA LEU A 30 28.56 4.19 -13.52
C LEU A 30 28.98 4.69 -14.92
N ARG A 31 28.07 5.32 -15.66
CA ARG A 31 28.40 6.06 -16.90
C ARG A 31 27.76 7.45 -16.88
N ALA A 32 28.60 8.47 -16.79
CA ALA A 32 28.17 9.86 -16.72
C ALA A 32 27.65 10.38 -18.07
N GLN A 33 26.69 11.28 -18.02
CA GLN A 33 26.25 12.17 -19.12
C GLN A 33 26.09 13.60 -18.56
N PRO A 34 26.26 14.66 -19.39
CA PRO A 34 26.65 15.97 -18.88
C PRO A 34 25.51 16.99 -18.71
N GLY A 35 25.72 17.91 -17.75
CA GLY A 35 25.56 19.35 -17.94
C GLY A 35 24.14 19.95 -18.07
N TYR A 36 23.63 20.49 -16.97
CA TYR A 36 22.80 21.71 -16.98
C TYR A 36 23.32 22.69 -15.91
N PRO A 37 23.32 24.02 -16.16
CA PRO A 37 24.08 24.98 -15.35
C PRO A 37 23.38 25.36 -14.03
N ALA A 38 24.19 25.53 -12.97
CA ALA A 38 23.74 26.06 -11.70
C ALA A 38 23.52 27.59 -11.77
N SER A 39 22.33 28.07 -11.41
CA SER A 39 22.05 29.49 -11.21
C SER A 39 22.65 29.97 -9.87
N ARG A 40 23.22 31.18 -9.87
CA ARG A 40 24.06 31.71 -8.80
C ARG A 40 23.65 33.13 -8.41
N ALA A 41 22.76 33.26 -7.43
CA ALA A 41 22.46 34.49 -6.70
C ALA A 41 21.65 34.12 -5.43
N GLY A 42 21.84 34.74 -4.26
CA GLY A 42 22.82 35.76 -3.88
C GLY A 42 23.07 35.72 -2.36
N ARG A 43 24.19 36.30 -1.91
CA ARG A 43 24.49 36.45 -0.48
C ARG A 43 23.70 37.61 0.13
N ALA A 44 23.31 37.46 1.39
CA ALA A 44 23.11 38.59 2.29
C ALA A 44 23.58 38.19 3.70
N ASP A 45 24.72 38.76 4.13
CA ASP A 45 24.92 39.15 5.53
C ASP A 45 23.82 40.20 5.88
N VAL A 46 23.45 40.52 7.12
CA VAL A 46 24.24 40.72 8.35
C VAL A 46 23.33 40.58 9.59
N ALA A 47 23.88 40.85 10.78
CA ALA A 47 23.22 41.28 12.03
C ALA A 47 23.05 40.22 13.13
N SER A 48 24.19 39.87 13.71
CA SER A 48 24.28 39.45 15.12
C SER A 48 23.64 40.47 16.07
N ILE A 49 22.75 40.03 16.95
CA ILE A 49 22.35 40.78 18.16
C ILE A 49 22.86 40.03 19.39
N ARG A 50 23.91 40.57 20.02
CA ARG A 50 24.26 40.28 21.42
C ARG A 50 23.45 41.22 22.31
N VAL A 51 22.80 40.69 23.34
CA VAL A 51 22.37 41.48 24.51
C VAL A 51 22.99 40.87 25.77
N THR A 52 23.38 41.76 26.68
CA THR A 52 24.42 41.52 27.69
C THR A 52 23.90 40.82 28.95
N ILE A 53 24.81 40.12 29.61
CA ILE A 53 24.62 39.49 30.92
C ILE A 53 24.27 40.54 31.99
N GLY A 54 23.22 40.27 32.78
CA GLY A 54 22.90 40.99 34.01
C GLY A 54 22.84 40.03 35.20
N ALA A 55 23.92 39.96 36.00
CA ALA A 55 23.98 39.12 37.20
C ALA A 55 23.89 39.96 38.47
N ARG A 56 22.99 39.62 39.41
CA ARG A 56 23.10 39.95 40.86
C ARG A 56 22.57 38.80 41.72
N LYS A 57 23.09 38.70 42.95
CA LYS A 57 22.95 37.56 43.87
C LYS A 57 22.14 37.91 45.14
N HIS A 58 21.78 36.84 45.88
CA HIS A 58 21.68 36.72 47.35
C HIS A 58 20.32 36.82 48.10
N GLY A 59 20.18 35.94 49.11
CA GLY A 59 19.03 35.72 50.03
C GLY A 59 18.54 34.25 49.92
N ARG A 60 18.92 33.24 50.74
CA ARG A 60 18.79 33.05 52.21
C ARG A 60 17.37 33.40 52.73
N SER A 61 16.63 32.57 53.48
CA SER A 61 16.89 31.24 54.07
C SER A 61 15.57 30.60 54.62
N ARG A 62 15.60 29.29 55.01
CA ARG A 62 14.60 28.51 55.78
C ARG A 62 13.21 28.30 55.11
N ALA A 63 12.64 27.09 54.93
CA ALA A 63 12.48 25.87 55.75
C ALA A 63 11.35 25.94 56.79
N HIS A 64 10.21 25.27 56.52
CA HIS A 64 9.66 24.10 57.25
C HIS A 64 8.15 23.84 56.96
N ASN A 65 7.78 22.55 57.05
CA ASN A 65 6.41 22.01 57.23
C ASN A 65 5.34 22.23 56.15
N ALA A 66 5.34 21.35 55.13
CA ALA A 66 4.10 20.91 54.47
C ALA A 66 3.76 19.50 54.96
N SER A 67 2.67 19.37 55.73
CA SER A 67 2.21 18.07 56.24
C SER A 67 1.68 17.18 55.12
N ALA A 68 2.10 15.92 55.10
CA ALA A 68 1.65 14.95 54.11
C ALA A 68 0.17 14.57 54.36
N CYS A 69 -0.70 14.87 53.40
CA CYS A 69 -2.02 14.23 53.30
C CYS A 69 -2.09 13.46 51.97
N ALA A 70 -1.46 12.28 51.96
CA ALA A 70 -1.43 11.39 50.80
C ALA A 70 -2.81 10.74 50.59
N ARG A 71 -3.75 11.47 49.98
CA ARG A 71 -4.96 10.88 49.42
C ARG A 71 -4.59 10.18 48.12
N SER A 72 -4.39 8.87 48.19
CA SER A 72 -4.20 7.99 47.04
C SER A 72 -5.44 8.05 46.12
N ARG A 73 -5.41 8.98 45.16
CA ARG A 73 -6.32 8.93 44.02
C ARG A 73 -5.91 7.74 43.18
N ASP A 74 -6.57 6.61 43.44
CA ASP A 74 -6.52 5.40 42.63
C ASP A 74 -6.83 5.78 41.17
N ASN A 75 -5.77 6.01 40.40
CA ASN A 75 -5.84 6.40 39.00
C ASN A 75 -6.11 5.14 38.17
N ARG A 76 -7.24 4.51 38.47
CA ARG A 76 -7.81 3.36 37.78
C ARG A 76 -8.31 3.84 36.42
N ARG A 77 -7.37 4.23 35.54
CA ARG A 77 -7.60 4.56 34.13
C ARG A 77 -8.46 3.45 33.58
N SER A 78 -9.73 3.77 33.31
CA SER A 78 -10.66 2.86 32.68
C SER A 78 -10.02 2.44 31.36
N ARG A 79 -9.66 1.15 31.27
CA ARG A 79 -9.20 0.51 30.04
C ARG A 79 -10.41 0.44 29.12
N VAL A 80 -10.75 1.58 28.51
CA VAL A 80 -11.72 1.68 27.42
C VAL A 80 -11.27 0.63 26.41
N LYS A 81 -12.07 -0.43 26.26
CA LYS A 81 -11.87 -1.41 25.21
C LYS A 81 -12.03 -0.64 23.91
N ARG A 82 -10.91 -0.24 23.29
CA ARG A 82 -10.94 0.39 21.96
C ARG A 82 -11.64 -0.59 21.04
N THR A 83 -12.82 -0.22 20.55
CA THR A 83 -13.51 -1.00 19.52
C THR A 83 -12.54 -1.20 18.36
N PRO A 84 -12.33 -2.44 17.88
CA PRO A 84 -11.42 -2.68 16.76
C PRO A 84 -11.86 -1.83 15.57
N GLN A 85 -10.96 -0.96 15.11
CA GLN A 85 -11.25 -0.03 14.02
C GLN A 85 -11.19 -0.74 12.66
N ILE A 86 -10.38 -1.80 12.58
CA ILE A 86 -10.36 -2.77 11.49
C ILE A 86 -11.12 -4.02 11.93
N PHE A 87 -12.08 -4.43 11.11
CA PHE A 87 -12.90 -5.61 11.32
C PHE A 87 -12.35 -6.82 10.53
N PRO A 88 -12.78 -8.07 10.86
CA PRO A 88 -12.42 -9.26 10.11
C PRO A 88 -12.73 -9.18 8.60
N TYR A 89 -11.82 -9.66 7.77
CA TYR A 89 -12.00 -9.71 6.32
C TYR A 89 -13.06 -10.75 5.93
N SER A 90 -14.07 -10.34 5.16
CA SER A 90 -15.15 -11.22 4.70
C SER A 90 -14.84 -11.83 3.34
N ASN A 91 -14.74 -13.15 3.28
CA ASN A 91 -14.42 -13.89 2.06
C ASN A 91 -15.64 -14.12 1.12
N SER A 92 -16.61 -13.21 1.15
CA SER A 92 -17.77 -13.26 0.26
C SER A 92 -17.36 -13.10 -1.20
N HIS A 93 -18.01 -13.88 -2.09
CA HIS A 93 -17.70 -13.95 -3.51
C HIS A 93 -17.51 -12.54 -4.12
N THR A 94 -16.35 -12.33 -4.76
CA THR A 94 -16.02 -11.05 -5.41
C THR A 94 -16.78 -10.92 -6.73
N GLY A 95 -18.02 -10.48 -6.67
CA GLY A 95 -18.75 -10.02 -7.87
C GLY A 95 -18.03 -8.82 -8.52
N TYR A 96 -18.28 -8.62 -9.82
CA TYR A 96 -17.95 -7.36 -10.48
C TYR A 96 -18.92 -6.30 -9.96
N VAL A 97 -18.41 -5.26 -9.31
CA VAL A 97 -19.20 -4.15 -8.75
C VAL A 97 -18.80 -2.84 -9.41
N GLU A 98 -19.79 -1.98 -9.62
CA GLU A 98 -19.60 -0.63 -10.13
C GLU A 98 -18.76 0.24 -9.19
N TYR A 99 -18.19 1.32 -9.74
CA TYR A 99 -17.34 2.23 -8.97
C TYR A 99 -18.13 2.90 -7.83
N ASP A 100 -17.53 2.89 -6.65
CA ASP A 100 -18.10 3.47 -5.43
C ASP A 100 -17.20 4.62 -4.95
N PRO A 101 -17.65 5.88 -4.99
CA PRO A 101 -16.85 7.02 -4.56
C PRO A 101 -16.50 6.98 -3.06
N GLY A 102 -17.29 6.28 -2.23
CA GLY A 102 -16.99 6.11 -0.80
C GLY A 102 -15.70 5.32 -0.55
N ALA A 103 -15.15 4.63 -1.57
CA ALA A 103 -13.84 4.01 -1.49
C ALA A 103 -12.69 5.02 -1.25
N ILE A 104 -12.84 6.28 -1.69
CA ILE A 104 -11.84 7.34 -1.49
C ILE A 104 -11.77 7.71 0.00
N ASP A 105 -12.92 7.98 0.63
CA ASP A 105 -13.00 8.31 2.07
C ASP A 105 -12.52 7.14 2.95
N VAL A 106 -12.85 5.90 2.55
CA VAL A 106 -12.40 4.69 3.23
C VAL A 106 -10.88 4.53 3.13
N ALA A 107 -10.30 4.81 1.97
CA ALA A 107 -8.85 4.77 1.77
C ALA A 107 -8.15 5.83 2.63
N ALA A 108 -8.63 7.09 2.59
CA ALA A 108 -8.08 8.18 3.41
C ALA A 108 -8.19 7.89 4.91
N ARG A 109 -9.32 7.34 5.36
CA ARG A 109 -9.50 6.92 6.76
C ARG A 109 -8.56 5.79 7.15
N ALA A 110 -8.39 4.78 6.30
CA ALA A 110 -7.48 3.67 6.55
C ALA A 110 -6.01 4.12 6.57
N ALA A 111 -5.61 5.01 5.66
CA ALA A 111 -4.29 5.65 5.65
C ALA A 111 -4.01 6.36 6.97
N ALA A 112 -4.90 7.25 7.41
CA ALA A 112 -4.75 7.99 8.67
C ALA A 112 -4.68 7.06 9.91
N LEU A 113 -5.33 5.89 9.90
CA LEU A 113 -5.19 4.90 10.97
C LEU A 113 -3.82 4.21 10.96
N ILE A 114 -3.32 3.85 9.78
CA ILE A 114 -2.01 3.21 9.60
C ILE A 114 -0.90 4.19 9.98
N GLU A 115 -0.91 5.41 9.44
CA GLU A 115 0.08 6.45 9.73
C GLU A 115 0.03 6.90 11.20
N GLY A 116 -1.15 6.90 11.83
CA GLY A 116 -1.30 7.14 13.27
C GLY A 116 -0.72 6.03 14.16
N ALA A 117 -0.61 4.79 13.67
CA ALA A 117 -0.02 3.65 14.38
C ALA A 117 1.47 3.45 14.05
N ALA A 118 1.88 3.77 12.82
CA ALA A 118 3.24 3.68 12.30
C ALA A 118 3.66 5.02 11.66
N PRO A 119 4.02 6.05 12.45
CA PRO A 119 4.27 7.42 11.94
C PRO A 119 5.48 7.59 11.03
N TRP A 120 6.19 6.50 10.72
CA TRP A 120 7.27 6.43 9.73
C TRP A 120 6.80 5.93 8.36
N THR A 121 5.52 5.58 8.19
CA THR A 121 4.98 5.13 6.89
C THR A 121 4.35 6.26 6.10
N GLU A 122 4.45 6.17 4.78
CA GLU A 122 3.63 6.94 3.83
C GLU A 122 2.59 6.00 3.21
N VAL A 123 1.29 6.34 3.28
CA VAL A 123 0.22 5.46 2.78
C VAL A 123 -0.51 6.05 1.57
N GLU A 124 -0.50 5.31 0.46
CA GLU A 124 -1.20 5.71 -0.77
C GLU A 124 -2.38 4.80 -1.13
N HIS A 125 -3.45 5.42 -1.64
CA HIS A 125 -4.53 4.71 -2.31
C HIS A 125 -4.11 4.29 -3.73
N ILE A 126 -4.20 2.99 -4.00
CA ILE A 126 -3.82 2.36 -5.27
C ILE A 126 -4.95 1.43 -5.76
N GLY A 127 -4.67 0.65 -6.79
CA GLY A 127 -5.61 -0.32 -7.34
C GLY A 127 -6.78 0.32 -8.11
N SER A 128 -7.81 -0.48 -8.42
CA SER A 128 -8.92 0.02 -9.26
C SER A 128 -9.81 1.02 -8.54
N THR A 129 -9.96 0.91 -7.22
CA THR A 129 -10.80 1.82 -6.43
C THR A 129 -10.20 3.22 -6.28
N ALA A 130 -8.90 3.39 -6.56
CA ALA A 130 -8.26 4.71 -6.64
C ALA A 130 -8.54 5.43 -7.98
N ILE A 131 -9.16 4.79 -8.97
CA ILE A 131 -9.40 5.32 -10.31
C ILE A 131 -10.89 5.66 -10.45
N PRO A 132 -11.28 6.95 -10.55
CA PRO A 132 -12.68 7.35 -10.69
C PRO A 132 -13.38 6.68 -11.88
N GLY A 133 -14.55 6.10 -11.61
CA GLY A 133 -15.35 5.39 -12.61
C GLY A 133 -14.79 4.00 -12.99
N CYS A 134 -13.80 3.45 -12.28
CA CYS A 134 -13.27 2.12 -12.56
C CYS A 134 -13.92 1.04 -11.67
N ALA A 135 -14.91 0.34 -12.22
CA ALA A 135 -15.56 -0.82 -11.61
C ALA A 135 -14.58 -2.02 -11.46
N GLY A 136 -14.88 -2.98 -10.59
CA GLY A 136 -13.97 -4.09 -10.28
C GLY A 136 -14.44 -4.97 -9.11
N LYS A 137 -13.51 -5.42 -8.24
CA LYS A 137 -13.82 -6.28 -7.08
C LYS A 137 -14.37 -5.53 -5.85
N GLY A 138 -14.40 -4.19 -5.89
CA GLY A 138 -14.82 -3.36 -4.74
C GLY A 138 -13.94 -3.51 -3.50
N ILE A 139 -12.64 -3.76 -3.70
CA ILE A 139 -11.64 -3.84 -2.63
C ILE A 139 -10.81 -2.55 -2.68
N VAL A 140 -10.56 -1.96 -1.51
CA VAL A 140 -9.69 -0.79 -1.36
C VAL A 140 -8.26 -1.30 -1.20
N ASP A 141 -7.43 -1.06 -2.22
CA ASP A 141 -6.02 -1.44 -2.23
C ASP A 141 -5.18 -0.26 -1.72
N LEU A 142 -4.37 -0.48 -0.68
CA LEU A 142 -3.47 0.51 -0.08
C LEU A 142 -2.02 0.05 -0.21
N MET A 143 -1.13 1.01 -0.40
CA MET A 143 0.31 0.83 -0.36
C MET A 143 0.86 1.58 0.85
N ALA A 144 1.26 0.84 1.89
CA ALA A 144 1.92 1.38 3.07
C ALA A 144 3.44 1.25 2.88
N MET A 145 4.09 2.36 2.52
CA MET A 145 5.53 2.42 2.30
C MET A 145 6.25 2.63 3.63
N TYR A 146 7.26 1.83 3.93
CA TYR A 146 8.08 1.95 5.16
C TYR A 146 9.57 2.13 4.81
N PRO A 147 10.36 2.89 5.59
CA PRO A 147 11.77 3.06 5.32
C PRO A 147 12.56 1.77 5.66
N PRO A 148 13.72 1.53 5.02
CA PRO A 148 14.50 0.31 5.20
C PRO A 148 14.72 -0.07 6.67
N GLY A 149 14.54 -1.36 6.97
CA GLY A 149 14.66 -1.91 8.32
C GLY A 149 13.47 -1.67 9.25
N LYS A 150 12.35 -1.08 8.78
CA LYS A 150 11.10 -0.93 9.55
C LYS A 150 10.02 -1.99 9.28
N LEU A 151 10.31 -3.03 8.51
CA LEU A 151 9.32 -4.06 8.15
C LEU A 151 8.61 -4.66 9.38
N GLU A 152 9.35 -5.22 10.34
CA GLU A 152 8.76 -5.86 11.54
C GLU A 152 7.91 -4.88 12.36
N ALA A 153 8.44 -3.70 12.68
CA ALA A 153 7.70 -2.67 13.40
C ALA A 153 6.43 -2.21 12.66
N THR A 154 6.45 -2.24 11.33
CA THR A 154 5.28 -1.90 10.50
C THR A 154 4.26 -3.03 10.48
N ARG A 155 4.70 -4.31 10.42
CA ARG A 155 3.84 -5.49 10.58
C ARG A 155 3.14 -5.46 11.94
N GLU A 156 3.89 -5.30 13.03
CA GLU A 156 3.36 -5.22 14.40
C GLU A 156 2.33 -4.08 14.57
N ALA A 157 2.64 -2.88 14.08
CA ALA A 157 1.73 -1.73 14.19
C ALA A 157 0.42 -1.93 13.41
N ILE A 158 0.49 -2.51 12.21
CA ILE A 158 -0.67 -2.79 11.36
C ILE A 158 -1.49 -3.97 11.92
N ASP A 159 -0.85 -5.03 12.40
CA ASP A 159 -1.53 -6.16 13.03
C ASP A 159 -2.22 -5.73 14.34
N ALA A 160 -1.63 -4.81 15.11
CA ALA A 160 -2.23 -4.22 16.31
C ALA A 160 -3.47 -3.34 16.04
N LEU A 161 -3.68 -2.84 14.81
CA LEU A 161 -4.93 -2.18 14.39
C LEU A 161 -6.09 -3.16 14.15
N GLY A 162 -5.81 -4.46 14.07
CA GLY A 162 -6.78 -5.53 13.77
C GLY A 162 -6.79 -5.99 12.31
N PHE A 163 -5.80 -5.57 11.50
CA PHE A 163 -5.55 -6.22 10.21
C PHE A 163 -5.12 -7.68 10.43
N GLN A 164 -5.42 -8.53 9.45
CA GLN A 164 -5.09 -9.96 9.47
C GLN A 164 -4.05 -10.30 8.40
N HIS A 165 -3.33 -11.39 8.62
CA HIS A 165 -2.54 -12.04 7.59
C HIS A 165 -3.43 -12.45 6.40
N GLN A 166 -2.87 -12.42 5.20
CA GLN A 166 -3.59 -12.85 4.01
C GLN A 166 -3.89 -14.36 4.08
N MET A 167 -5.17 -14.72 3.97
CA MET A 167 -5.62 -16.12 3.96
C MET A 167 -6.12 -16.58 2.57
N VAL A 168 -6.11 -15.70 1.57
CA VAL A 168 -6.84 -15.91 0.31
C VAL A 168 -6.09 -15.33 -0.90
N GLY A 169 -6.17 -16.02 -2.05
CA GLY A 169 -5.52 -15.61 -3.28
C GLY A 169 -4.03 -15.96 -3.34
N HIS A 170 -3.25 -15.22 -4.13
CA HIS A 170 -1.79 -15.35 -4.15
C HIS A 170 -1.20 -14.82 -2.85
N ILE A 171 -0.79 -15.71 -1.95
CA ILE A 171 -0.19 -15.37 -0.66
C ILE A 171 1.16 -14.69 -0.88
N PHE A 172 1.31 -13.47 -0.36
CA PHE A 172 2.58 -12.75 -0.37
C PHE A 172 3.50 -13.27 0.77
N PRO A 173 4.82 -13.35 0.55
CA PRO A 173 5.78 -13.72 1.58
C PRO A 173 5.93 -12.60 2.63
N GLU A 174 6.34 -12.93 3.86
CA GLU A 174 6.38 -11.94 4.95
C GLU A 174 7.50 -10.90 4.82
N GLU A 175 8.46 -11.10 3.92
CA GLU A 175 9.45 -10.09 3.49
C GLU A 175 8.84 -8.99 2.60
N ARG A 176 7.68 -9.26 1.99
CA ARG A 176 6.90 -8.31 1.16
C ARG A 176 5.39 -8.50 1.40
N PRO A 177 4.90 -8.33 2.65
CA PRO A 177 3.61 -8.85 3.04
C PRO A 177 2.44 -8.05 2.49
N MET A 178 1.29 -8.72 2.42
CA MET A 178 -0.01 -8.07 2.27
C MET A 178 -0.88 -8.42 3.49
N ARG A 179 -1.50 -7.41 4.07
CA ARG A 179 -2.48 -7.54 5.15
C ARG A 179 -3.89 -7.31 4.64
N ILE A 180 -4.88 -7.96 5.25
CA ILE A 180 -6.28 -7.90 4.86
C ILE A 180 -7.16 -7.45 6.03
N GLY A 181 -8.21 -6.68 5.75
CA GLY A 181 -9.12 -6.21 6.79
C GLY A 181 -10.41 -5.62 6.22
N ALA A 182 -11.22 -5.02 7.07
CA ALA A 182 -12.42 -4.32 6.65
C ALA A 182 -12.70 -3.07 7.51
N ILE A 183 -13.30 -2.05 6.91
CA ILE A 183 -13.79 -0.84 7.61
C ILE A 183 -15.30 -0.68 7.36
N GLN A 184 -16.03 -0.29 8.39
CA GLN A 184 -17.42 0.15 8.28
C GLN A 184 -17.47 1.66 8.00
N TYR A 185 -18.11 2.05 6.90
CA TYR A 185 -18.29 3.44 6.47
C TYR A 185 -19.64 3.62 5.78
N ALA A 186 -20.37 4.70 6.09
CA ALA A 186 -21.68 5.03 5.51
C ALA A 186 -22.68 3.83 5.44
N GLY A 187 -22.76 3.03 6.51
CA GLY A 187 -23.62 1.83 6.56
C GLY A 187 -23.13 0.60 5.78
N LYS A 188 -22.06 0.73 4.97
CA LYS A 188 -21.46 -0.33 4.18
C LYS A 188 -20.13 -0.84 4.79
N ARG A 189 -19.82 -2.12 4.56
CA ARG A 189 -18.54 -2.72 4.93
C ARG A 189 -17.64 -2.80 3.70
N TYR A 190 -16.48 -2.16 3.77
CA TYR A 190 -15.47 -2.14 2.72
C TYR A 190 -14.34 -3.09 3.08
N ARG A 191 -13.84 -3.84 2.10
CA ARG A 191 -12.65 -4.69 2.25
C ARG A 191 -11.39 -3.91 1.93
N LEU A 192 -10.36 -4.12 2.71
CA LEU A 192 -9.04 -3.50 2.57
C LEU A 192 -7.98 -4.57 2.26
N HIS A 193 -7.13 -4.30 1.28
CA HIS A 193 -5.83 -4.95 1.10
C HIS A 193 -4.75 -3.89 1.37
N VAL A 194 -3.78 -4.18 2.24
CA VAL A 194 -2.67 -3.28 2.58
C VAL A 194 -1.37 -3.95 2.21
N HIS A 195 -0.73 -3.47 1.15
CA HIS A 195 0.58 -3.90 0.72
C HIS A 195 1.64 -3.14 1.53
N LEU A 196 2.43 -3.85 2.33
CA LEU A 196 3.60 -3.28 3.00
C LEU A 196 4.77 -3.32 2.01
N ILE A 197 5.32 -2.16 1.65
CA ILE A 197 6.36 -2.03 0.62
C ILE A 197 7.54 -1.24 1.18
N ASP A 198 8.78 -1.72 0.96
CA ASP A 198 9.96 -0.93 1.30
C ASP A 198 10.03 0.34 0.44
N LEU A 199 10.33 1.49 1.04
CA LEU A 199 10.41 2.78 0.36
C LEU A 199 11.45 2.80 -0.77
N ASN A 200 12.44 1.91 -0.76
CA ASN A 200 13.42 1.76 -1.84
C ASN A 200 12.97 0.78 -2.94
N SER A 201 11.83 0.09 -2.80
CA SER A 201 11.32 -0.83 -3.82
C SER A 201 10.86 -0.10 -5.09
N PRO A 202 11.23 -0.55 -6.30
CA PRO A 202 10.71 0.00 -7.56
C PRO A 202 9.22 -0.31 -7.78
N GLU A 203 8.65 -1.25 -7.01
CA GLU A 203 7.23 -1.60 -7.08
C GLU A 203 6.31 -0.41 -6.79
N LYS A 204 6.74 0.52 -5.93
CA LYS A 204 5.95 1.73 -5.60
C LYS A 204 5.64 2.58 -6.83
N GLU A 205 6.63 2.77 -7.71
CA GLU A 205 6.47 3.57 -8.94
C GLU A 205 5.68 2.80 -9.99
N THR A 206 5.80 1.47 -10.03
CA THR A 206 4.96 0.60 -10.86
C THR A 206 3.47 0.75 -10.48
N LEU A 207 3.16 0.75 -9.17
CA LEU A 207 1.79 0.87 -8.66
C LEU A 207 1.22 2.30 -8.84
N ARG A 208 2.02 3.34 -8.58
CA ARG A 208 1.69 4.75 -8.88
C ARG A 208 1.41 4.94 -10.36
N ARG A 209 2.36 4.58 -11.24
CA ARG A 209 2.25 4.74 -12.70
C ARG A 209 1.03 4.01 -13.27
N PHE A 210 0.75 2.79 -12.80
CA PHE A 210 -0.45 2.07 -13.23
C PHE A 210 -1.76 2.79 -12.85
N ARG A 211 -1.86 3.31 -11.62
CA ARG A 211 -3.00 4.13 -11.18
C ARG A 211 -3.14 5.39 -12.04
N ASP A 212 -2.04 6.10 -12.27
CA ASP A 212 -2.09 7.44 -12.86
C ASP A 212 -2.26 7.42 -14.38
N VAL A 213 -1.73 6.41 -15.10
CA VAL A 213 -2.04 6.18 -16.52
C VAL A 213 -3.53 5.89 -16.71
N LEU A 214 -4.13 5.02 -15.88
CA LEU A 214 -5.56 4.71 -15.97
C LEU A 214 -6.49 5.83 -15.47
N ARG A 215 -5.97 6.83 -14.75
CA ARG A 215 -6.68 8.08 -14.44
C ARG A 215 -6.63 9.07 -15.61
N ALA A 216 -5.51 9.12 -16.33
CA ALA A 216 -5.30 10.02 -17.45
C ALA A 216 -6.01 9.57 -18.74
N ASP A 217 -6.17 8.26 -18.94
CA ASP A 217 -6.74 7.68 -20.15
C ASP A 217 -8.02 6.85 -19.87
N PRO A 218 -9.22 7.41 -20.17
CA PRO A 218 -10.48 6.70 -20.06
C PRO A 218 -10.60 5.44 -20.95
N ALA A 219 -9.97 5.42 -22.12
CA ALA A 219 -10.02 4.27 -23.02
C ALA A 219 -9.20 3.09 -22.46
N LEU A 220 -8.02 3.35 -21.90
CA LEU A 220 -7.24 2.34 -21.18
C LEU A 220 -7.96 1.86 -19.91
N ARG A 221 -8.62 2.77 -19.16
CA ARG A 221 -9.48 2.40 -18.04
C ARG A 221 -10.59 1.45 -18.49
N ASP A 222 -11.24 1.72 -19.61
CA ASP A 222 -12.40 0.95 -20.07
C ASP A 222 -11.98 -0.40 -20.67
N ALA A 223 -10.82 -0.47 -21.35
CA ALA A 223 -10.17 -1.73 -21.71
C ALA A 223 -9.81 -2.57 -20.48
N TYR A 224 -9.30 -1.95 -19.41
CA TYR A 224 -9.02 -2.63 -18.13
C TYR A 224 -10.30 -3.17 -17.47
N GLN A 225 -11.39 -2.40 -17.53
CA GLN A 225 -12.72 -2.81 -17.05
C GLN A 225 -13.24 -4.03 -17.83
N ALA A 226 -13.17 -4.00 -19.16
CA ALA A 226 -13.54 -5.13 -20.01
C ALA A 226 -12.72 -6.40 -19.68
N LYS A 227 -11.38 -6.31 -19.60
CA LYS A 227 -10.53 -7.47 -19.26
C LYS A 227 -10.90 -8.05 -17.88
N LYS A 228 -11.13 -7.21 -16.86
CA LYS A 228 -11.60 -7.67 -15.54
C LYS A 228 -12.96 -8.36 -15.58
N ARG A 229 -13.90 -7.84 -16.37
CA ARG A 229 -15.24 -8.43 -16.53
C ARG A 229 -15.16 -9.83 -17.12
N THR A 230 -14.40 -9.99 -18.21
CA THR A 230 -14.16 -11.31 -18.84
C THR A 230 -13.53 -12.31 -17.85
N ILE A 231 -12.49 -11.91 -17.10
CA ILE A 231 -11.84 -12.81 -16.14
C ILE A 231 -12.79 -13.24 -14.99
N LEU A 232 -13.65 -12.33 -14.51
CA LEU A 232 -14.63 -12.69 -13.47
C LEU A 232 -15.80 -13.52 -14.01
N GLN A 233 -16.20 -13.33 -15.27
CA GLN A 233 -17.26 -14.11 -15.92
C GLN A 233 -16.83 -15.53 -16.28
N LEU A 234 -15.59 -15.74 -16.71
CA LEU A 234 -15.05 -17.07 -17.02
C LEU A 234 -14.87 -17.99 -15.80
N GLY A 235 -14.99 -17.42 -14.59
CA GLY A 235 -14.62 -18.10 -13.35
C GLY A 235 -13.09 -18.16 -13.20
N VAL A 236 -12.56 -17.56 -12.14
CA VAL A 236 -11.13 -17.64 -11.84
C VAL A 236 -10.81 -19.06 -11.36
N ARG A 237 -10.29 -19.92 -12.25
CA ARG A 237 -10.02 -21.34 -11.97
C ARG A 237 -8.80 -21.50 -11.05
N ASP A 238 -7.75 -20.71 -11.23
CA ASP A 238 -6.67 -20.49 -10.26
C ASP A 238 -6.59 -18.98 -9.91
N PRO A 239 -6.53 -18.57 -8.62
CA PRO A 239 -6.21 -17.19 -8.23
C PRO A 239 -4.95 -16.59 -8.90
N LYS A 240 -4.01 -17.42 -9.35
CA LYS A 240 -2.87 -17.04 -10.19
C LYS A 240 -3.29 -16.54 -11.57
N ASP A 241 -4.35 -17.06 -12.20
CA ASP A 241 -4.83 -16.62 -13.51
C ASP A 241 -5.21 -15.14 -13.49
N TYR A 242 -5.99 -14.73 -12.48
CA TYR A 242 -6.34 -13.33 -12.24
C TYR A 242 -5.10 -12.45 -12.03
N THR A 243 -4.08 -13.00 -11.36
CA THR A 243 -2.84 -12.29 -11.02
C THR A 243 -1.89 -12.19 -12.22
N TYR A 244 -1.87 -13.19 -13.11
CA TYR A 244 -1.09 -13.22 -14.35
C TYR A 244 -1.73 -12.32 -15.41
N ALA A 245 -3.02 -12.49 -15.68
CA ALA A 245 -3.74 -11.66 -16.66
C ALA A 245 -3.77 -10.16 -16.27
N LYS A 246 -3.73 -9.85 -14.96
CA LYS A 246 -3.53 -8.48 -14.45
C LYS A 246 -2.08 -8.01 -14.69
N ARG A 247 -1.06 -8.85 -14.45
CA ARG A 247 0.36 -8.51 -14.69
C ARG A 247 0.64 -8.20 -16.16
N GLU A 248 0.23 -9.06 -17.10
CA GLU A 248 0.37 -8.79 -18.54
C GLU A 248 -0.23 -7.45 -18.94
N PHE A 249 -1.43 -7.16 -18.42
CA PHE A 249 -2.11 -5.90 -18.72
C PHE A 249 -1.37 -4.71 -18.12
N ILE A 250 -0.91 -4.79 -16.87
CA ILE A 250 -0.05 -3.77 -16.25
C ILE A 250 1.18 -3.51 -17.13
N THR A 251 1.93 -4.55 -17.51
CA THR A 251 3.12 -4.44 -18.37
C THR A 251 2.80 -3.83 -19.73
N SER A 252 1.66 -4.17 -20.35
CA SER A 252 1.23 -3.56 -21.62
C SER A 252 0.87 -2.07 -21.51
N VAL A 253 0.45 -1.61 -20.33
CA VAL A 253 0.01 -0.23 -20.07
C VAL A 253 1.14 0.69 -19.61
N ILE A 254 2.07 0.19 -18.80
CA ILE A 254 3.21 0.99 -18.29
C ILE A 254 4.50 0.78 -19.10
N GLY A 255 4.54 -0.19 -20.01
CA GLY A 255 5.75 -0.62 -20.69
C GLY A 255 6.65 -1.50 -19.83
N GLN A 256 7.71 -2.06 -20.42
CA GLN A 256 8.76 -2.73 -19.64
C GLN A 256 9.69 -1.69 -19.01
N HIS A 257 10.12 -1.98 -17.78
CA HIS A 257 11.17 -1.28 -17.03
C HIS A 257 12.32 -2.25 -16.80
#